data_AF-A0A6P8KLC8-F1
#
_entry.id   AF-A0A6P8KLC8-F1
#
_cell.length_a   1.000
_cell.length_b   1.000
_cell.length_c   1.000
_cell.angle_alpha   90.00
_cell.angle_beta   90.00
_cell.angle_gamma   90.00
#
_symmetry.space_group_name_H-M   'P 1'
#
loop_
_entity.id
_entity.type
_entity.pdbx_description
1 polymer ?
#
loop_
_entity_poly.entity_id
_entity_poly.type
_entity_poly.pdbx_seq_one_letter_code
_entity_poly.pdbx_strand_id
1 'polypeptide(L)'
;MFGARIGIGKLGPCVALVAILQLLQHTQPADAAGAVPMTSDNIDMTLASNELVFLNFYAEWCRFSNILAPIFAEAADKIKEEFPEAGKVVLGKVDCDKETAIASRFHINKYPTLKIVRNGQLSKREYRGQRSAEAFLEFVKKQLEDPIQEFKSLKDLENLDSKKRLILGYFDRRDQPEYDIFRKVATNLKEDCQFHVGFGDAAQAMHPPGTPIIVFRPDVALSHENDETYTGSLQNFDELKIWVQEKCVPLVREITFENAEELTEEGLPFLILFHHPTDHNSIKDYKSIIERQLLDEKQNVNFLTADGKRFAHPLHHLGKSEDDLPLIAIDSFKHMYLFPHFSDMYSPGKLKQFLQDLYSGKLHREFHYGPDPSNDIEPDPHTGKGTSPPESKFKELGPSKHRYTLLEKDEL
;
A
#
# COMPACT_ATOMS: atom_id res chain seq x y z
N MET A 1 -34.13 77.16 43.71
CA MET A 1 -35.58 77.26 43.41
C MET A 1 -35.84 76.32 42.25
N PHE A 2 -36.62 75.25 42.27
CA PHE A 2 -37.56 74.63 43.21
C PHE A 2 -37.34 73.11 43.09
N GLY A 3 -37.43 72.37 44.20
CA GLY A 3 -37.59 70.91 44.16
C GLY A 3 -39.06 70.51 44.12
N ALA A 4 -39.34 69.24 43.80
CA ALA A 4 -40.31 68.40 44.50
C ALA A 4 -40.36 66.96 43.94
N ARG A 5 -40.79 66.07 44.83
CA ARG A 5 -40.71 64.61 44.87
C ARG A 5 -42.01 63.93 44.40
N ILE A 6 -41.85 62.70 43.89
CA ILE A 6 -42.60 61.43 44.14
C ILE A 6 -44.10 61.33 43.76
N GLY A 7 -44.41 60.24 43.03
CA GLY A 7 -45.70 59.55 43.07
C GLY A 7 -45.58 58.10 42.55
N ILE A 8 -45.85 57.12 43.42
CA ILE A 8 -45.91 55.66 43.13
C ILE A 8 -47.39 55.27 42.92
N GLY A 9 -47.71 54.40 41.95
CA GLY A 9 -49.06 53.82 41.84
C GLY A 9 -49.35 52.82 40.71
N LYS A 10 -49.02 51.54 40.96
CA LYS A 10 -49.70 50.25 40.63
C LYS A 10 -50.22 49.84 39.20
N LEU A 11 -49.71 48.65 38.81
CA LEU A 11 -50.33 47.43 38.19
C LEU A 11 -50.89 47.37 36.73
N GLY A 12 -50.06 46.80 35.83
CA GLY A 12 -50.30 45.69 34.84
C GLY A 12 -51.35 45.78 33.71
N PRO A 13 -51.34 44.89 32.69
CA PRO A 13 -50.33 43.87 32.31
C PRO A 13 -49.88 43.89 30.82
N CYS A 14 -48.84 43.09 30.53
CA CYS A 14 -48.55 42.40 29.26
C CYS A 14 -48.46 43.21 27.95
N VAL A 15 -47.26 43.41 27.43
CA VAL A 15 -46.73 42.73 26.21
C VAL A 15 -45.20 42.91 26.23
N ALA A 16 -44.46 41.84 26.53
CA ALA A 16 -43.01 41.81 26.34
C ALA A 16 -42.72 41.45 24.88
N LEU A 17 -42.11 42.36 24.13
CA LEU A 17 -41.49 42.08 22.84
C LEU A 17 -40.23 41.25 23.11
N VAL A 18 -40.28 39.95 22.83
CA VAL A 18 -39.09 39.09 22.84
C VAL A 18 -38.36 39.28 21.51
N ALA A 19 -37.23 39.97 21.54
CA ALA A 19 -36.26 39.96 20.46
C ALA A 19 -35.54 38.60 20.49
N ILE A 20 -35.85 37.73 19.51
CA ILE A 20 -35.16 36.46 19.33
C ILE A 20 -33.82 36.75 18.66
N LEU A 21 -32.76 36.75 19.45
CA LEU A 21 -31.38 36.69 18.99
C LEU A 21 -31.13 35.27 18.46
N GLN A 22 -31.22 35.04 17.16
CA GLN A 22 -30.79 33.78 16.55
C GLN A 22 -29.27 33.69 16.61
N LEU A 23 -28.77 33.08 17.69
CA LEU A 23 -27.42 32.52 17.71
C LEU A 23 -27.36 31.38 16.70
N LEU A 24 -26.64 31.59 15.60
CA LEU A 24 -26.10 30.53 14.76
C LEU A 24 -25.19 29.66 15.64
N GLN A 25 -25.75 28.57 16.17
CA GLN A 25 -24.96 27.51 16.75
C GLN A 25 -24.22 26.80 15.62
N HIS A 26 -22.94 27.13 15.41
CA HIS A 26 -22.01 26.16 14.85
C HIS A 26 -21.89 25.01 15.85
N THR A 27 -22.70 23.98 15.67
CA THR A 27 -22.49 22.71 16.36
C THR A 27 -21.26 22.04 15.73
N GLN A 28 -20.07 22.34 16.25
CA GLN A 28 -19.00 21.34 16.20
C GLN A 28 -19.48 20.14 17.01
N PRO A 29 -19.49 18.91 16.47
CA PRO A 29 -19.66 17.73 17.31
C PRO A 29 -18.35 17.52 18.08
N ALA A 30 -18.18 18.26 19.17
CA ALA A 30 -17.33 17.85 20.27
C ALA A 30 -18.11 16.80 21.08
N ASP A 31 -17.49 15.64 21.31
CA ASP A 31 -17.96 14.53 22.16
C ASP A 31 -19.02 13.57 21.62
N ALA A 32 -18.78 13.01 20.42
CA ALA A 32 -19.28 11.66 20.13
C ALA A 32 -18.17 10.64 20.47
N ALA A 33 -18.42 9.76 21.43
CA ALA A 33 -17.58 8.58 21.66
C ALA A 33 -17.53 7.71 20.38
N GLY A 34 -16.38 7.11 20.10
CA GLY A 34 -16.14 6.28 18.93
C GLY A 34 -15.72 7.03 17.66
N ALA A 35 -15.79 6.32 16.52
CA ALA A 35 -15.30 6.81 15.23
C ALA A 35 -16.21 7.89 14.60
N VAL A 36 -15.60 8.94 14.06
CA VAL A 36 -16.26 10.11 13.50
C VAL A 36 -16.94 9.76 12.16
N PRO A 37 -18.24 10.02 11.97
CA PRO A 37 -18.89 9.87 10.67
C PRO A 37 -18.28 10.82 9.65
N MET A 38 -17.76 10.26 8.56
CA MET A 38 -17.19 11.01 7.44
C MET A 38 -18.27 11.19 6.38
N THR A 39 -18.56 12.43 6.04
CA THR A 39 -19.52 12.83 5.02
C THR A 39 -18.87 13.77 4.02
N SER A 40 -19.54 14.03 2.91
CA SER A 40 -19.09 15.01 1.91
C SER A 40 -18.81 16.40 2.50
N ASP A 41 -19.47 16.78 3.59
CA ASP A 41 -19.30 18.08 4.25
C ASP A 41 -17.99 18.20 5.06
N ASN A 42 -17.48 17.10 5.61
CA ASN A 42 -16.36 17.15 6.57
C ASN A 42 -15.09 16.45 6.12
N ILE A 43 -15.17 15.51 5.18
CA ILE A 43 -14.06 14.60 4.91
C ILE A 43 -12.80 15.35 4.46
N ASP A 44 -12.89 16.29 3.52
CA ASP A 44 -11.72 17.00 3.01
C ASP A 44 -11.01 17.82 4.10
N MET A 45 -11.78 18.47 4.96
CA MET A 45 -11.22 19.21 6.11
C MET A 45 -10.58 18.24 7.11
N THR A 46 -11.20 17.10 7.40
CA THR A 46 -10.63 16.09 8.29
C THR A 46 -9.33 15.53 7.74
N LEU A 47 -9.25 15.21 6.44
CA LEU A 47 -8.04 14.69 5.82
C LEU A 47 -6.89 15.71 5.81
N ALA A 48 -7.21 17.00 5.63
CA ALA A 48 -6.20 18.07 5.55
C ALA A 48 -5.71 18.53 6.94
N SER A 49 -6.57 18.48 7.96
CA SER A 49 -6.29 19.08 9.28
C SER A 49 -5.71 18.08 10.29
N ASN A 50 -5.55 16.81 9.92
CA ASN A 50 -5.02 15.78 10.80
C ASN A 50 -3.79 15.10 10.20
N GLU A 51 -2.80 14.83 11.05
CA GLU A 51 -1.59 14.12 10.64
C GLU A 51 -1.93 12.73 10.12
N LEU A 52 -2.78 11.98 10.82
CA LEU A 52 -3.22 10.64 10.42
C LEU A 52 -4.75 10.49 10.54
N VAL A 53 -5.38 10.05 9.44
CA VAL A 53 -6.79 9.67 9.42
C VAL A 53 -6.90 8.19 9.04
N PHE A 54 -7.50 7.40 9.93
CA PHE A 54 -7.75 5.98 9.70
C PHE A 54 -9.24 5.75 9.43
N LEU A 55 -9.57 5.35 8.21
CA LEU A 55 -10.94 5.30 7.69
C LEU A 55 -11.46 3.86 7.59
N ASN A 56 -12.66 3.62 8.12
CA ASN A 56 -13.45 2.41 7.93
C ASN A 56 -14.59 2.65 6.93
N PHE A 57 -14.45 2.09 5.73
CA PHE A 57 -15.46 2.08 4.69
C PHE A 57 -16.35 0.86 4.86
N TYR A 58 -17.64 1.09 5.09
CA TYR A 58 -18.59 0.05 5.50
C TYR A 58 -19.95 0.18 4.80
N ALA A 59 -20.75 -0.89 4.91
CA ALA A 59 -22.17 -0.89 4.54
C ALA A 59 -23.00 -1.55 5.65
N GLU A 60 -24.23 -1.07 5.88
CA GLU A 60 -25.06 -1.53 7.02
C GLU A 60 -25.51 -2.99 6.87
N TRP A 61 -25.73 -3.44 5.63
CA TRP A 61 -26.11 -4.81 5.31
C TRP A 61 -24.93 -5.80 5.35
N CYS A 62 -23.69 -5.31 5.44
CA CYS A 62 -22.50 -6.14 5.47
C CYS A 62 -22.27 -6.72 6.87
N ARG A 63 -22.38 -8.05 6.99
CA ARG A 63 -22.10 -8.78 8.24
C ARG A 63 -20.72 -8.46 8.83
N PHE A 64 -19.68 -8.41 8.00
CA PHE A 64 -18.31 -8.17 8.47
C PHE A 64 -18.11 -6.73 8.96
N SER A 65 -18.79 -5.77 8.34
CA SER A 65 -18.84 -4.38 8.80
C SER A 65 -19.50 -4.26 10.16
N ASN A 66 -20.62 -4.95 10.36
CA ASN A 66 -21.34 -4.97 11.64
C ASN A 66 -20.51 -5.58 12.78
N ILE A 67 -19.73 -6.64 12.49
CA ILE A 67 -18.78 -7.23 13.46
C ILE A 67 -17.66 -6.24 13.79
N LEU A 68 -17.15 -5.50 12.80
CA LEU A 68 -16.05 -4.56 12.99
C LEU A 68 -16.48 -3.27 13.70
N ALA A 69 -17.72 -2.82 13.52
CA ALA A 69 -18.21 -1.54 14.04
C ALA A 69 -17.93 -1.28 15.54
N PRO A 70 -18.28 -2.18 16.48
CA PRO A 70 -17.98 -1.95 17.91
C PRO A 70 -16.47 -1.95 18.20
N ILE A 71 -15.70 -2.80 17.51
CA ILE A 71 -14.24 -2.89 17.67
C ILE A 71 -13.56 -1.59 17.21
N PHE A 72 -14.00 -1.05 16.08
CA PHE A 72 -13.45 0.19 15.52
C PHE A 72 -13.84 1.42 16.36
N ALA A 73 -15.03 1.41 16.97
CA ALA A 73 -15.43 2.44 17.93
C ALA A 73 -14.55 2.40 19.19
N GLU A 74 -14.35 1.23 19.78
CA GLU A 74 -13.44 1.05 20.93
C GLU A 74 -12.00 1.50 20.60
N ALA A 75 -11.51 1.16 19.41
CA ALA A 75 -10.20 1.62 18.95
C ALA A 75 -10.11 3.14 18.86
N ALA A 76 -11.17 3.81 18.37
CA ALA A 76 -11.22 5.25 18.26
C ALA A 76 -11.11 5.92 19.64
N ASP A 77 -11.80 5.38 20.65
CA ASP A 77 -11.70 5.87 22.02
C ASP A 77 -10.28 5.67 22.60
N LYS A 78 -9.71 4.47 22.48
CA LYS A 78 -8.32 4.19 22.93
C LYS A 78 -7.29 5.09 22.24
N ILE A 79 -7.44 5.32 20.94
CA ILE A 79 -6.51 6.15 20.16
C ILE A 79 -6.65 7.62 20.53
N LYS A 80 -7.87 8.11 20.81
CA LYS A 80 -8.09 9.47 21.31
C LYS A 80 -7.49 9.67 22.70
N GLU A 81 -7.51 8.65 23.56
CA GLU A 81 -6.85 8.68 24.87
C GLU A 81 -5.32 8.68 24.76
N GLU A 82 -4.75 7.84 23.88
CA GLU A 82 -3.29 7.75 23.67
C GLU A 82 -2.73 8.99 22.96
N PHE A 83 -3.49 9.57 22.03
CA PHE A 83 -3.12 10.71 21.20
C PHE A 83 -4.14 11.85 21.34
N PRO A 84 -4.19 12.53 22.51
CA PRO A 84 -5.19 13.54 22.80
C PRO A 84 -4.96 14.85 22.03
N GLU A 85 -3.83 15.02 21.36
CA GLU A 85 -3.51 16.25 20.65
C GLU A 85 -4.44 16.45 19.43
N ALA A 86 -5.12 17.60 19.39
CA ALA A 86 -5.95 17.97 18.25
C ALA A 86 -5.12 18.02 16.96
N GLY A 87 -5.66 17.46 15.87
CA GLY A 87 -4.96 17.41 14.58
C GLY A 87 -3.95 16.27 14.47
N LYS A 88 -3.86 15.34 15.44
CA LYS A 88 -2.92 14.22 15.37
C LYS A 88 -3.53 12.98 14.72
N VAL A 89 -4.49 12.34 15.39
CA VAL A 89 -5.14 11.13 14.87
C VAL A 89 -6.66 11.25 14.89
N VAL A 90 -7.30 10.85 13.79
CA VAL A 90 -8.76 10.68 13.71
C VAL A 90 -9.09 9.31 13.15
N LEU A 91 -9.99 8.59 13.83
CA LEU A 91 -10.65 7.42 13.27
C LEU A 91 -12.01 7.84 12.68
N GLY A 92 -12.16 7.64 11.37
CA GLY A 92 -13.36 7.99 10.63
C GLY A 92 -14.10 6.74 10.14
N LYS A 93 -15.41 6.82 10.00
CA LYS A 93 -16.25 5.79 9.37
C LYS A 93 -17.04 6.39 8.21
N VAL A 94 -17.07 5.69 7.09
CA VAL A 94 -17.76 6.10 5.86
C VAL A 94 -18.84 5.08 5.54
N ASP A 95 -20.09 5.50 5.60
CA ASP A 95 -21.22 4.71 5.12
C ASP A 95 -21.25 4.78 3.59
N CYS A 96 -20.82 3.70 2.93
CA CYS A 96 -20.64 3.69 1.48
C CYS A 96 -21.97 3.62 0.71
N ASP A 97 -23.06 3.20 1.36
CA ASP A 97 -24.40 3.24 0.75
C ASP A 97 -24.93 4.69 0.69
N LYS A 98 -24.56 5.53 1.67
CA LYS A 98 -24.96 6.94 1.75
C LYS A 98 -23.98 7.89 1.05
N GLU A 99 -22.69 7.63 1.16
CA GLU A 99 -21.60 8.48 0.66
C GLU A 99 -20.90 7.84 -0.55
N THR A 100 -21.68 7.47 -1.57
CA THR A 100 -21.20 6.75 -2.76
C THR A 100 -20.06 7.46 -3.48
N ALA A 101 -20.12 8.79 -3.60
CA ALA A 101 -19.06 9.59 -4.21
C ALA A 101 -17.72 9.47 -3.45
N ILE A 102 -17.77 9.34 -2.12
CA ILE A 102 -16.58 9.10 -1.29
C ILE A 102 -16.07 7.68 -1.54
N ALA A 103 -16.95 6.68 -1.55
CA ALA A 103 -16.56 5.30 -1.84
C ALA A 103 -15.88 5.16 -3.22
N SER A 104 -16.41 5.81 -4.27
CA SER A 104 -15.79 5.83 -5.60
C SER A 104 -14.43 6.55 -5.59
N ARG A 105 -14.31 7.70 -4.92
CA ARG A 105 -13.05 8.47 -4.80
C ARG A 105 -11.93 7.65 -4.16
N PHE A 106 -12.26 6.79 -3.20
CA PHE A 106 -11.31 5.93 -2.51
C PHE A 106 -11.17 4.53 -3.15
N HIS A 107 -11.83 4.29 -4.28
CA HIS A 107 -11.81 3.02 -5.01
C HIS A 107 -12.19 1.82 -4.14
N ILE A 108 -13.26 1.97 -3.35
CA ILE A 108 -13.72 0.90 -2.46
C ILE A 108 -14.38 -0.20 -3.30
N ASN A 109 -13.91 -1.44 -3.16
CA ASN A 109 -14.38 -2.61 -3.92
C ASN A 109 -14.79 -3.79 -3.02
N LYS A 110 -14.73 -3.61 -1.70
CA LYS A 110 -15.08 -4.62 -0.69
C LYS A 110 -15.40 -3.97 0.64
N TYR A 111 -16.16 -4.64 1.48
CA TYR A 111 -16.52 -4.18 2.83
C TYR A 111 -16.16 -5.18 3.93
N PRO A 112 -15.69 -4.72 5.11
CA PRO A 112 -15.17 -3.37 5.34
C PRO A 112 -13.79 -3.19 4.69
N THR A 113 -13.50 -1.98 4.21
CA THR A 113 -12.17 -1.59 3.74
C THR A 113 -11.57 -0.55 4.67
N LEU A 114 -10.31 -0.72 5.05
CA LEU A 114 -9.61 0.11 6.02
C LEU A 114 -8.45 0.85 5.35
N LYS A 115 -8.53 2.18 5.21
CA LYS A 115 -7.51 2.99 4.52
C LYS A 115 -6.92 4.05 5.45
N ILE A 116 -5.66 4.41 5.18
CA ILE A 116 -4.93 5.43 5.92
C ILE A 116 -4.71 6.62 5.01
N VAL A 117 -4.99 7.81 5.50
CA VAL A 117 -4.57 9.07 4.90
C VAL A 117 -3.62 9.74 5.87
N ARG A 118 -2.46 10.17 5.39
CA ARG A 118 -1.48 10.89 6.21
C ARG A 118 -1.20 12.24 5.60
N ASN A 119 -1.35 13.32 6.38
CA ASN A 119 -1.13 14.69 5.92
C ASN A 119 -1.87 14.97 4.59
N GLY A 120 -3.13 14.54 4.48
CA GLY A 120 -3.94 14.62 3.25
C GLY A 120 -3.55 13.66 2.11
N GLN A 121 -2.48 12.87 2.24
CA GLN A 121 -2.03 11.92 1.22
C GLN A 121 -2.57 10.51 1.51
N LEU A 122 -3.32 9.95 0.57
CA LEU A 122 -3.81 8.57 0.67
C LEU A 122 -2.64 7.59 0.58
N SER A 123 -2.52 6.70 1.57
CA SER A 123 -1.60 5.57 1.50
C SER A 123 -2.04 4.59 0.41
N LYS A 124 -1.07 4.01 -0.31
CA LYS A 124 -1.34 2.94 -1.27
C LYS A 124 -1.84 1.67 -0.57
N ARG A 125 -1.31 1.38 0.63
CA ARG A 125 -1.62 0.15 1.36
C ARG A 125 -2.85 0.32 2.25
N GLU A 126 -3.68 -0.69 2.21
CA GLU A 126 -4.82 -0.85 3.11
C GLU A 126 -4.40 -1.56 4.39
N TYR A 127 -5.14 -1.35 5.48
CA TYR A 127 -4.96 -2.18 6.67
C TYR A 127 -5.64 -3.54 6.47
N ARG A 128 -4.83 -4.58 6.33
CA ARG A 128 -5.26 -5.98 6.17
C ARG A 128 -4.96 -6.86 7.37
N GLY A 129 -4.47 -6.28 8.47
CA GLY A 129 -4.12 -6.99 9.70
C GLY A 129 -5.30 -7.40 10.57
N GLN A 130 -5.03 -7.90 11.77
CA GLN A 130 -6.05 -8.35 12.72
C GLN A 130 -7.07 -7.25 13.05
N ARG A 131 -8.36 -7.61 13.18
CA ARG A 131 -9.45 -6.68 13.52
C ARG A 131 -9.75 -6.72 15.02
N SER A 132 -8.86 -6.15 15.82
CA SER A 132 -9.06 -5.90 17.26
C SER A 132 -8.67 -4.46 17.59
N ALA A 133 -9.20 -3.92 18.69
CA ALA A 133 -8.91 -2.55 19.10
C ALA A 133 -7.41 -2.35 19.39
N GLU A 134 -6.77 -3.35 19.99
CA GLU A 134 -5.32 -3.37 20.27
C GLU A 134 -4.51 -3.37 18.97
N ALA A 135 -4.89 -4.18 17.98
CA ALA A 135 -4.17 -4.24 16.71
C ALA A 135 -4.27 -2.91 15.95
N PHE A 136 -5.42 -2.23 16.01
CA PHE A 136 -5.57 -0.89 15.43
C PHE A 136 -4.76 0.17 16.17
N LEU A 137 -4.71 0.14 17.51
CA LEU A 137 -3.88 1.05 18.30
C LEU A 137 -2.39 0.86 17.97
N GLU A 138 -1.90 -0.38 17.98
CA GLU A 138 -0.51 -0.70 17.65
C GLU A 138 -0.17 -0.32 16.20
N PHE A 139 -1.11 -0.54 15.28
CA PHE A 139 -0.96 -0.08 13.91
C PHE A 139 -0.81 1.44 13.84
N VAL A 140 -1.67 2.22 14.51
CA VAL A 140 -1.56 3.68 14.54
C VAL A 140 -0.25 4.14 15.18
N LYS A 141 0.18 3.50 16.28
CA LYS A 141 1.49 3.77 16.91
C LYS A 141 2.63 3.62 15.91
N LYS A 142 2.71 2.45 15.26
CA LYS A 142 3.70 2.17 14.22
C LYS A 142 3.61 3.15 13.05
N GLN A 143 2.42 3.60 12.72
CA GLN A 143 2.21 4.59 11.68
C GLN A 143 2.72 5.99 12.09
N LEU A 144 2.72 6.36 13.36
CA LEU A 144 3.26 7.64 13.84
C LEU A 144 4.77 7.60 14.14
N GLU A 145 5.40 6.42 14.17
CA GLU A 145 6.86 6.32 14.33
C GLU A 145 7.60 7.06 13.21
N ASP A 146 8.63 7.83 13.58
CA ASP A 146 9.55 8.47 12.65
C ASP A 146 10.30 7.39 11.86
N PRO A 147 10.11 7.31 10.54
CA PRO A 147 10.76 6.27 9.75
C PRO A 147 12.24 6.55 9.46
N ILE A 148 12.74 7.75 9.79
CA ILE A 148 14.10 8.16 9.44
C ILE A 148 15.07 7.74 10.54
N GLN A 149 16.07 6.97 10.15
CA GLN A 149 17.15 6.55 11.04
C GLN A 149 18.40 7.39 10.82
N GLU A 150 18.93 7.98 11.88
CA GLU A 150 20.12 8.81 11.78
C GLU A 150 21.41 7.99 11.82
N PHE A 151 22.33 8.28 10.90
CA PHE A 151 23.71 7.77 10.92
C PHE A 151 24.68 8.90 11.30
N LYS A 152 25.72 8.55 12.07
CA LYS A 152 26.73 9.48 12.57
C LYS A 152 28.00 9.46 11.72
N SER A 153 28.22 8.37 11.00
CA SER A 153 29.37 8.21 10.12
C SER A 153 29.04 7.29 8.96
N LEU A 154 29.85 7.34 7.89
CA LEU A 154 29.68 6.44 6.74
C LEU A 154 29.83 4.96 7.11
N LYS A 155 30.53 4.64 8.20
CA LYS A 155 30.66 3.25 8.69
C LYS A 155 29.34 2.67 9.18
N ASP A 156 28.43 3.51 9.67
CA ASP A 156 27.12 3.06 10.12
C ASP A 156 26.28 2.54 8.92
N LEU A 157 26.58 3.06 7.71
CA LEU A 157 25.92 2.65 6.47
C LEU A 157 26.43 1.31 5.92
N GLU A 158 27.60 0.84 6.35
CA GLU A 158 28.18 -0.44 5.90
C GLU A 158 27.42 -1.65 6.47
N ASN A 159 26.76 -1.49 7.62
CA ASN A 159 26.03 -2.56 8.31
C ASN A 159 24.53 -2.61 7.96
N LEU A 160 24.06 -1.75 7.06
CA LEU A 160 22.67 -1.74 6.64
C LEU A 160 22.34 -2.99 5.81
N ASP A 161 21.08 -3.43 5.87
CA ASP A 161 20.63 -4.62 5.15
C ASP A 161 20.71 -4.38 3.64
N SER A 162 21.67 -5.04 2.99
CA SER A 162 21.92 -4.95 1.55
C SER A 162 20.80 -5.54 0.69
N LYS A 163 19.80 -6.18 1.29
CA LYS A 163 18.58 -6.66 0.62
C LYS A 163 17.47 -5.61 0.60
N LYS A 164 17.65 -4.47 1.27
CA LYS A 164 16.67 -3.39 1.34
C LYS A 164 17.05 -2.23 0.42
N ARG A 165 16.02 -1.56 -0.09
CA ARG A 165 16.13 -0.30 -0.82
C ARG A 165 16.18 0.84 0.19
N LEU A 166 17.18 1.70 0.05
CA LEU A 166 17.47 2.76 1.00
C LEU A 166 17.43 4.11 0.30
N ILE A 167 16.91 5.12 1.00
CA ILE A 167 17.06 6.52 0.63
C ILE A 167 17.91 7.19 1.72
N LEU A 168 19.07 7.69 1.31
CA LEU A 168 20.06 8.32 2.17
C LEU A 168 20.00 9.83 1.96
N GLY A 169 19.59 10.56 2.98
CA GLY A 169 19.63 12.01 3.02
C GLY A 169 20.90 12.50 3.72
N TYR A 170 21.58 13.46 3.11
CA TYR A 170 22.71 14.15 3.71
C TYR A 170 22.40 15.64 3.77
N PHE A 171 22.35 16.19 4.97
CA PHE A 171 21.97 17.58 5.22
C PHE A 171 22.98 18.22 6.16
N ASP A 172 23.13 19.55 6.15
CA ASP A 172 24.03 20.19 7.11
C ASP A 172 23.38 20.25 8.49
N ARG A 173 22.06 20.53 8.53
CA ARG A 173 21.31 20.79 9.77
C ARG A 173 19.86 20.31 9.65
N ARG A 174 19.23 20.12 10.81
CA ARG A 174 17.82 19.66 10.92
C ARG A 174 16.79 20.75 10.61
N ASP A 175 17.17 22.01 10.67
CA ASP A 175 16.28 23.16 10.48
C ASP A 175 16.23 23.63 9.00
N GLN A 176 16.74 22.82 8.07
CA GLN A 176 16.75 23.13 6.65
C GLN A 176 15.41 22.77 5.99
N PRO A 177 14.84 23.65 5.15
CA PRO A 177 13.58 23.38 4.42
C PRO A 177 13.61 22.08 3.60
N GLU A 178 14.76 21.75 3.02
CA GLU A 178 14.98 20.53 2.23
C GLU A 178 14.81 19.26 3.10
N TYR A 179 15.23 19.32 4.37
CA TYR A 179 15.06 18.20 5.29
C TYR A 179 13.58 18.02 5.68
N ASP A 180 12.81 19.08 5.85
CA ASP A 180 11.38 18.97 6.11
C ASP A 180 10.63 18.28 4.96
N ILE A 181 11.03 18.55 3.72
CA ILE A 181 10.48 17.89 2.53
C ILE A 181 10.89 16.41 2.52
N PHE A 182 12.16 16.11 2.79
CA PHE A 182 12.64 14.73 2.92
C PHE A 182 11.85 13.95 3.97
N ARG A 183 11.61 14.54 5.15
CA ARG A 183 10.79 13.94 6.21
C ARG A 183 9.39 13.63 5.71
N LYS A 184 8.72 14.58 5.06
CA LYS A 184 7.38 14.35 4.49
C LYS A 184 7.36 13.19 3.49
N VAL A 185 8.37 13.09 2.62
CA VAL A 185 8.49 11.98 1.66
C VAL A 185 8.73 10.65 2.38
N ALA A 186 9.68 10.61 3.31
CA ALA A 186 9.99 9.43 4.10
C ALA A 186 8.77 8.91 4.86
N THR A 187 8.01 9.80 5.49
CA THR A 187 6.78 9.46 6.21
C THR A 187 5.71 8.87 5.29
N ASN A 188 5.63 9.28 4.01
CA ASN A 188 4.67 8.74 3.06
C ASN A 188 5.10 7.41 2.42
N LEU A 189 6.41 7.14 2.34
CA LEU A 189 6.96 5.98 1.62
C LEU A 189 7.71 4.99 2.52
N LYS A 190 7.56 5.10 3.85
CA LYS A 190 8.26 4.27 4.83
C LYS A 190 8.01 2.77 4.75
N GLU A 191 6.95 2.37 4.06
CA GLU A 191 6.61 0.95 3.86
C GLU A 191 7.29 0.36 2.61
N ASP A 192 7.80 1.22 1.71
CA ASP A 192 8.42 0.84 0.43
C ASP A 192 9.95 0.96 0.47
N CYS A 193 10.50 1.86 1.30
CA CYS A 193 11.93 2.05 1.49
C CYS A 193 12.30 2.31 2.95
N GLN A 194 13.56 2.05 3.27
CA GLN A 194 14.17 2.54 4.52
C GLN A 194 14.79 3.92 4.27
N PHE A 195 14.59 4.83 5.21
CA PHE A 195 15.09 6.20 5.12
C PHE A 195 16.16 6.42 6.18
N HIS A 196 17.31 6.93 5.76
CA HIS A 196 18.41 7.25 6.64
C HIS A 196 18.87 8.69 6.43
N VAL A 197 19.36 9.33 7.49
CA VAL A 197 19.83 10.70 7.43
C VAL A 197 21.16 10.90 8.15
N GLY A 198 22.07 11.68 7.56
CA GLY A 198 23.31 12.12 8.18
C GLY A 198 23.37 13.63 8.23
N PHE A 199 23.88 14.18 9.34
CA PHE A 199 24.05 15.62 9.53
C PHE A 199 25.52 16.01 9.73
N GLY A 200 25.88 17.23 9.30
CA GLY A 200 27.19 17.83 9.58
C GLY A 200 28.36 16.98 9.07
N ASP A 201 29.24 16.54 9.97
CA ASP A 201 30.45 15.76 9.63
C ASP A 201 30.13 14.46 8.86
N ALA A 202 28.97 13.84 9.13
CA ALA A 202 28.53 12.64 8.41
C ALA A 202 28.21 12.92 6.93
N ALA A 203 27.76 14.15 6.62
CA ALA A 203 27.44 14.61 5.28
C ALA A 203 28.67 15.14 4.54
N GLN A 204 29.54 15.90 5.22
CA GLN A 204 30.73 16.53 4.64
C GLN A 204 31.72 15.55 4.00
N ALA A 205 31.73 14.29 4.44
CA ALA A 205 32.58 13.26 3.85
C ALA A 205 32.22 12.92 2.39
N MET A 206 30.98 13.18 1.96
CA MET A 206 30.46 12.79 0.66
C MET A 206 30.32 13.95 -0.34
N HIS A 207 30.36 15.22 0.12
CA HIS A 207 30.12 16.40 -0.71
C HIS A 207 30.57 17.71 -0.03
N PRO A 208 30.78 18.79 -0.81
CA PRO A 208 31.12 20.10 -0.27
C PRO A 208 30.07 20.59 0.76
N PRO A 209 30.49 21.29 1.83
CA PRO A 209 29.57 21.88 2.79
C PRO A 209 28.52 22.78 2.12
N GLY A 210 27.27 22.76 2.60
CA GLY A 210 26.20 23.65 2.12
C GLY A 210 25.37 23.13 0.95
N THR A 211 25.59 21.90 0.48
CA THR A 211 24.80 21.30 -0.61
C THR A 211 24.13 20.01 -0.12
N PRO A 212 22.84 20.04 0.27
CA PRO A 212 22.16 18.81 0.67
C PRO A 212 22.05 17.83 -0.50
N ILE A 213 22.18 16.53 -0.21
CA ILE A 213 22.13 15.47 -1.22
C ILE A 213 21.17 14.37 -0.77
N ILE A 214 20.40 13.83 -1.71
CA ILE A 214 19.64 12.59 -1.52
C ILE A 214 20.18 11.53 -2.48
N VAL A 215 20.50 10.36 -1.95
CA VAL A 215 21.00 9.21 -2.71
C VAL A 215 20.07 8.02 -2.50
N PHE A 216 19.65 7.40 -3.60
CA PHE A 216 19.04 6.09 -3.59
C PHE A 216 20.14 5.02 -3.62
N ARG A 217 20.09 4.08 -2.68
CA ARG A 217 20.87 2.85 -2.70
C ARG A 217 19.93 1.68 -2.94
N PRO A 218 20.11 0.90 -4.03
CA PRO A 218 19.27 -0.24 -4.31
C PRO A 218 19.55 -1.40 -3.36
N ASP A 219 18.73 -2.44 -3.46
CA ASP A 219 18.94 -3.74 -2.83
C ASP A 219 20.12 -4.49 -3.48
N VAL A 220 21.35 -4.01 -3.28
CA VAL A 220 22.58 -4.49 -3.95
C VAL A 220 22.85 -6.00 -3.78
N ALA A 221 22.30 -6.64 -2.75
CA ALA A 221 22.34 -8.10 -2.62
C ALA A 221 21.44 -8.82 -3.62
N LEU A 222 20.41 -8.16 -4.16
CA LEU A 222 19.33 -8.72 -4.97
C LEU A 222 19.18 -8.05 -6.35
N SER A 223 19.88 -6.96 -6.63
CA SER A 223 19.87 -6.27 -7.94
C SER A 223 21.28 -5.96 -8.46
N HIS A 224 21.35 -5.56 -9.72
CA HIS A 224 22.55 -5.03 -10.40
C HIS A 224 22.50 -3.51 -10.57
N GLU A 225 21.54 -2.85 -9.92
CA GLU A 225 21.41 -1.41 -9.92
C GLU A 225 22.58 -0.75 -9.16
N ASN A 226 22.89 0.49 -9.51
CA ASN A 226 23.89 1.29 -8.83
C ASN A 226 23.23 2.38 -7.99
N ASP A 227 23.98 2.92 -7.02
CA ASP A 227 23.54 4.10 -6.28
C ASP A 227 23.24 5.25 -7.26
N GLU A 228 22.15 5.97 -7.01
CA GLU A 228 21.69 7.08 -7.85
C GLU A 228 21.45 8.32 -7.00
N THR A 229 22.06 9.44 -7.38
CA THR A 229 21.84 10.73 -6.73
C THR A 229 20.66 11.43 -7.36
N TYR A 230 19.73 11.93 -6.54
CA TYR A 230 18.65 12.78 -7.01
C TYR A 230 19.23 14.12 -7.51
N THR A 231 18.86 14.51 -8.72
CA THR A 231 19.37 15.72 -9.40
C THR A 231 18.34 16.84 -9.50
N GLY A 232 17.09 16.57 -9.09
CA GLY A 232 15.99 17.53 -9.12
C GLY A 232 16.01 18.52 -7.95
N SER A 233 14.97 19.35 -7.86
CA SER A 233 14.86 20.31 -6.76
C SER A 233 14.49 19.64 -5.45
N LEU A 234 15.30 19.85 -4.41
CA LEU A 234 15.01 19.41 -3.03
C LEU A 234 13.96 20.26 -2.33
N GLN A 235 13.56 21.38 -2.93
CA GLN A 235 12.48 22.24 -2.45
C GLN A 235 11.12 21.86 -3.06
N ASN A 236 11.09 20.93 -4.00
CA ASN A 236 9.89 20.47 -4.67
C ASN A 236 9.45 19.10 -4.11
N PHE A 237 8.40 19.11 -3.29
CA PHE A 237 7.88 17.90 -2.66
C PHE A 237 7.39 16.86 -3.70
N ASP A 238 6.65 17.29 -4.71
CA ASP A 238 6.04 16.36 -5.67
C ASP A 238 7.10 15.69 -6.54
N GLU A 239 8.09 16.46 -7.00
CA GLU A 239 9.20 15.94 -7.80
C GLU A 239 10.04 14.93 -7.02
N LEU A 240 10.42 15.25 -5.78
CA LEU A 240 11.16 14.34 -4.92
C LEU A 240 10.34 13.09 -4.60
N LYS A 241 9.05 13.25 -4.26
CA LYS A 241 8.15 12.13 -3.96
C LYS A 241 8.05 11.17 -5.15
N ILE A 242 7.87 11.68 -6.37
CA ILE A 242 7.77 10.86 -7.58
C ILE A 242 9.06 10.08 -7.79
N TRP A 243 10.22 10.74 -7.74
CA TRP A 243 11.51 10.06 -7.92
C TRP A 243 11.74 8.99 -6.85
N VAL A 244 11.53 9.31 -5.56
CA VAL A 244 11.68 8.32 -4.49
C VAL A 244 10.70 7.15 -4.67
N GLN A 245 9.46 7.42 -5.03
CA GLN A 245 8.46 6.37 -5.26
C GLN A 245 8.87 5.43 -6.40
N GLU A 246 9.41 5.95 -7.50
CA GLU A 246 9.90 5.14 -8.63
C GLU A 246 11.08 4.25 -8.23
N LYS A 247 11.98 4.74 -7.35
CA LYS A 247 13.12 3.95 -6.87
C LYS A 247 12.72 2.89 -5.85
N CYS A 248 11.78 3.22 -4.97
CA CYS A 248 11.35 2.37 -3.86
C CYS A 248 10.39 1.26 -4.26
N VAL A 249 9.63 1.44 -5.35
CA VAL A 249 8.71 0.41 -5.85
C VAL A 249 9.33 -0.26 -7.08
N PRO A 250 10.02 -1.41 -6.92
CA PRO A 250 10.67 -2.08 -8.03
C PRO A 250 9.67 -2.68 -9.01
N LEU A 251 10.11 -2.85 -10.26
CA LEU A 251 9.34 -3.57 -11.29
C LEU A 251 9.06 -5.02 -10.88
N VAL A 252 10.05 -5.68 -10.26
CA VAL A 252 9.91 -7.03 -9.71
C VAL A 252 9.81 -6.94 -8.19
N ARG A 253 8.67 -7.34 -7.63
CA ARG A 253 8.36 -7.23 -6.19
C ARG A 253 8.46 -8.60 -5.51
N GLU A 254 8.88 -8.62 -4.25
CA GLU A 254 8.77 -9.83 -3.44
C GLU A 254 7.30 -10.03 -3.01
N ILE A 255 6.73 -11.19 -3.28
CA ILE A 255 5.44 -11.57 -2.72
C ILE A 255 5.64 -12.21 -1.34
N THR A 256 4.85 -11.75 -0.37
CA THR A 256 4.82 -12.24 0.99
C THR A 256 3.36 -12.46 1.41
N PHE A 257 3.10 -13.12 2.55
CA PHE A 257 1.72 -13.28 3.03
C PHE A 257 1.09 -11.94 3.42
N GLU A 258 1.91 -10.94 3.76
CA GLU A 258 1.43 -9.61 4.16
C GLU A 258 0.94 -8.79 2.97
N ASN A 259 1.56 -8.94 1.79
CA ASN A 259 1.21 -8.17 0.59
C ASN A 259 0.47 -8.97 -0.49
N ALA A 260 0.34 -10.30 -0.36
CA ALA A 260 -0.29 -11.13 -1.38
C ALA A 260 -1.73 -10.72 -1.68
N GLU A 261 -2.51 -10.33 -0.66
CA GLU A 261 -3.89 -9.86 -0.84
C GLU A 261 -3.94 -8.57 -1.67
N GLU A 262 -3.00 -7.64 -1.43
CA GLU A 262 -2.86 -6.40 -2.22
C GLU A 262 -2.46 -6.68 -3.67
N LEU A 263 -1.43 -7.52 -3.88
CA LEU A 263 -0.97 -7.88 -5.22
C LEU A 263 -2.06 -8.59 -6.04
N THR A 264 -2.89 -9.40 -5.38
CA THR A 264 -3.99 -10.13 -6.03
C THR A 264 -5.14 -9.18 -6.41
N GLU A 265 -5.37 -8.13 -5.64
CA GLU A 265 -6.38 -7.10 -5.95
C GLU A 265 -6.05 -6.26 -7.18
N GLU A 266 -4.77 -6.15 -7.55
CA GLU A 266 -4.38 -5.50 -8.81
C GLU A 266 -4.95 -6.22 -10.05
N GLY A 267 -5.34 -7.49 -9.90
CA GLY A 267 -6.06 -8.25 -10.93
C GLY A 267 -5.22 -8.66 -12.14
N LEU A 268 -3.89 -8.45 -12.08
CA LEU A 268 -2.94 -8.88 -13.11
C LEU A 268 -2.42 -10.29 -12.83
N PRO A 269 -2.25 -11.15 -13.86
CA PRO A 269 -1.54 -12.41 -13.71
C PRO A 269 -0.16 -12.22 -13.11
N PHE A 270 0.32 -13.23 -12.39
CA PHE A 270 1.64 -13.23 -11.77
C PHE A 270 2.64 -14.00 -12.64
N LEU A 271 3.82 -13.43 -12.88
CA LEU A 271 5.00 -14.16 -13.35
C LEU A 271 6.00 -14.22 -12.18
N ILE A 272 6.12 -15.39 -11.57
CA ILE A 272 6.77 -15.58 -10.27
C ILE A 272 8.04 -16.41 -10.44
N LEU A 273 9.17 -15.88 -9.96
CA LEU A 273 10.35 -16.66 -9.67
C LEU A 273 10.26 -17.22 -8.25
N PHE A 274 10.16 -18.53 -8.10
CA PHE A 274 10.38 -19.21 -6.83
C PHE A 274 11.86 -19.52 -6.68
N HIS A 275 12.44 -19.14 -5.55
CA HIS A 275 13.87 -19.31 -5.30
C HIS A 275 14.13 -19.77 -3.87
N HIS A 276 15.32 -20.35 -3.64
CA HIS A 276 15.79 -20.60 -2.29
C HIS A 276 16.15 -19.24 -1.60
N PRO A 277 15.94 -19.06 -0.28
CA PRO A 277 16.22 -17.78 0.40
C PRO A 277 17.64 -17.23 0.25
N THR A 278 18.60 -18.11 -0.04
CA THR A 278 20.02 -17.79 -0.20
C THR A 278 20.44 -17.63 -1.67
N ASP A 279 19.55 -17.91 -2.63
CA ASP A 279 19.85 -17.81 -4.05
C ASP A 279 19.63 -16.37 -4.54
N HIS A 280 20.62 -15.53 -4.26
CA HIS A 280 20.58 -14.12 -4.64
C HIS A 280 20.90 -13.89 -6.12
N ASN A 281 21.64 -14.79 -6.76
CA ASN A 281 22.05 -14.63 -8.16
C ASN A 281 20.88 -14.82 -9.12
N SER A 282 20.05 -15.85 -8.90
CA SER A 282 18.84 -16.05 -9.71
C SER A 282 17.88 -14.88 -9.64
N ILE A 283 17.76 -14.25 -8.46
CA ILE A 283 16.94 -13.03 -8.26
C ILE A 283 17.50 -11.89 -9.10
N LYS A 284 18.82 -11.63 -9.00
CA LYS A 284 19.49 -10.56 -9.75
C LYS A 284 19.33 -10.72 -11.25
N ASP A 285 19.59 -11.93 -11.75
CA ASP A 285 19.48 -12.26 -13.17
C ASP A 285 18.04 -12.06 -13.66
N TYR A 286 17.07 -12.59 -12.91
CA TYR A 286 15.66 -12.46 -13.23
C TYR A 286 15.23 -10.99 -13.31
N LYS A 287 15.55 -10.16 -12.29
CA LYS A 287 15.27 -8.73 -12.31
C LYS A 287 15.83 -8.03 -13.55
N SER A 288 17.12 -8.24 -13.84
CA SER A 288 17.79 -7.64 -15.01
C SER A 288 17.18 -8.10 -16.34
N ILE A 289 16.74 -9.36 -16.43
CA ILE A 289 16.08 -9.89 -17.62
C ILE A 289 14.70 -9.27 -17.80
N ILE A 290 13.88 -9.17 -16.74
CA ILE A 290 12.56 -8.54 -16.80
C ILE A 290 12.68 -7.07 -17.23
N GLU A 291 13.54 -6.28 -16.59
CA GLU A 291 13.75 -4.86 -16.89
C GLU A 291 14.14 -4.62 -18.35
N ARG A 292 14.92 -5.53 -18.93
CA ARG A 292 15.42 -5.40 -20.31
C ARG A 292 14.46 -5.96 -21.36
N GLN A 293 13.77 -7.06 -21.08
CA GLN A 293 12.99 -7.79 -22.09
C GLN A 293 11.48 -7.61 -21.98
N LEU A 294 10.96 -7.25 -20.79
CA LEU A 294 9.53 -7.27 -20.47
C LEU A 294 9.03 -5.97 -19.84
N LEU A 295 9.78 -4.87 -19.99
CA LEU A 295 9.35 -3.55 -19.49
C LEU A 295 8.02 -3.10 -20.11
N ASP A 296 7.75 -3.48 -21.36
CA ASP A 296 6.50 -3.19 -22.06
C ASP A 296 5.28 -3.95 -21.51
N GLU A 297 5.51 -5.02 -20.76
CA GLU A 297 4.46 -5.84 -20.14
C GLU A 297 4.11 -5.42 -18.71
N LYS A 298 4.74 -4.35 -18.18
CA LYS A 298 4.58 -3.89 -16.78
C LYS A 298 3.14 -3.55 -16.37
N GLN A 299 2.25 -3.30 -17.33
CA GLN A 299 0.83 -3.00 -17.07
C GLN A 299 -0.08 -4.22 -17.23
N ASN A 300 0.45 -5.33 -17.76
CA ASN A 300 -0.31 -6.54 -18.08
C ASN A 300 -0.03 -7.70 -17.12
N VAL A 301 1.12 -7.67 -16.42
CA VAL A 301 1.61 -8.76 -15.57
C VAL A 301 2.31 -8.18 -14.35
N ASN A 302 2.13 -8.85 -13.21
CA ASN A 302 2.92 -8.61 -12.02
C ASN A 302 4.14 -9.53 -11.99
N PHE A 303 5.34 -8.94 -12.07
CA PHE A 303 6.59 -9.65 -11.93
C PHE A 303 6.94 -9.80 -10.45
N LEU A 304 7.08 -11.04 -9.99
CA LEU A 304 7.25 -11.34 -8.57
C LEU A 304 8.41 -12.29 -8.32
N THR A 305 8.97 -12.20 -7.11
CA THR A 305 9.83 -13.25 -6.53
C THR A 305 9.17 -13.80 -5.27
N ALA A 306 9.31 -15.09 -5.03
CA ALA A 306 8.77 -15.77 -3.86
C ALA A 306 9.82 -16.67 -3.20
N ASP A 307 9.95 -16.56 -1.88
CA ASP A 307 10.70 -17.51 -1.08
C ASP A 307 10.02 -18.89 -1.16
N GLY A 308 10.70 -19.84 -1.81
CA GLY A 308 10.16 -21.19 -2.03
C GLY A 308 9.93 -21.98 -0.74
N LYS A 309 10.62 -21.68 0.37
CA LYS A 309 10.33 -22.31 1.67
C LYS A 309 9.04 -21.78 2.26
N ARG A 310 8.88 -20.46 2.21
CA ARG A 310 7.68 -19.79 2.71
C ARG A 310 6.44 -20.18 1.89
N PHE A 311 6.60 -20.33 0.58
CA PHE A 311 5.55 -20.71 -0.36
C PHE A 311 5.63 -22.17 -0.82
N ALA A 312 6.04 -23.08 0.08
CA ALA A 312 6.11 -24.51 -0.21
C ALA A 312 4.75 -25.10 -0.64
N HIS A 313 3.64 -24.59 -0.09
CA HIS A 313 2.31 -25.08 -0.46
C HIS A 313 1.96 -24.80 -1.94
N PRO A 314 2.06 -23.55 -2.47
CA PRO A 314 1.97 -23.30 -3.90
C PRO A 314 2.92 -24.15 -4.77
N LEU A 315 4.15 -24.40 -4.32
CA LEU A 315 5.09 -25.28 -5.04
C LEU A 315 4.57 -26.72 -5.16
N HIS A 316 4.05 -27.29 -4.08
CA HIS A 316 3.47 -28.63 -4.11
C HIS A 316 2.28 -28.75 -5.06
N HIS A 317 1.50 -27.68 -5.25
CA HIS A 317 0.43 -27.64 -6.24
C HIS A 317 0.91 -27.70 -7.69
N LEU A 318 2.14 -27.25 -7.94
CA LEU A 318 2.82 -27.42 -9.22
C LEU A 318 3.49 -28.80 -9.36
N GLY A 319 3.34 -29.69 -8.37
CA GLY A 319 4.08 -30.95 -8.31
C GLY A 319 5.58 -30.74 -8.06
N LYS A 320 5.94 -29.62 -7.42
CA LYS A 320 7.32 -29.20 -7.14
C LYS A 320 7.60 -29.18 -5.64
N SER A 321 8.87 -29.14 -5.30
CA SER A 321 9.40 -29.12 -3.94
C SER A 321 10.51 -28.08 -3.81
N GLU A 322 11.06 -27.91 -2.62
CA GLU A 322 12.22 -27.04 -2.40
C GLU A 322 13.46 -27.50 -3.19
N ASP A 323 13.56 -28.80 -3.48
CA ASP A 323 14.68 -29.38 -4.25
C ASP A 323 14.61 -29.04 -5.75
N ASP A 324 13.45 -28.60 -6.25
CA ASP A 324 13.26 -28.17 -7.63
C ASP A 324 13.62 -26.68 -7.87
N LEU A 325 13.96 -25.94 -6.81
CA LEU A 325 14.28 -24.52 -6.92
C LEU A 325 15.65 -24.28 -7.57
N PRO A 326 15.83 -23.19 -8.34
CA PRO A 326 14.83 -22.17 -8.69
C PRO A 326 13.92 -22.57 -9.87
N LEU A 327 12.70 -22.02 -9.90
CA LEU A 327 11.76 -22.21 -11.01
C LEU A 327 10.89 -20.98 -11.24
N ILE A 328 10.39 -20.84 -12.46
CA ILE A 328 9.49 -19.75 -12.85
C ILE A 328 8.11 -20.33 -13.17
N ALA A 329 7.06 -19.65 -12.74
CA ALA A 329 5.69 -20.02 -13.04
C ALA A 329 4.83 -18.80 -13.32
N ILE A 330 3.77 -18.99 -14.11
CA ILE A 330 2.67 -18.05 -14.23
C ILE A 330 1.52 -18.52 -13.33
N ASP A 331 0.92 -17.61 -12.56
CA ASP A 331 -0.41 -17.80 -11.98
C ASP A 331 -1.39 -16.83 -12.63
N SER A 332 -2.39 -17.36 -13.32
CA SER A 332 -3.41 -16.60 -14.07
C SER A 332 -4.67 -16.29 -13.24
N PHE A 333 -4.69 -16.61 -11.96
CA PHE A 333 -5.87 -16.67 -11.08
C PHE A 333 -6.96 -17.67 -11.52
N LYS A 334 -6.66 -18.48 -12.52
CA LYS A 334 -7.45 -19.66 -12.91
C LYS A 334 -6.59 -20.91 -12.78
N HIS A 335 -5.45 -20.88 -13.47
CA HIS A 335 -4.49 -21.97 -13.51
C HIS A 335 -3.07 -21.48 -13.32
N MET A 336 -2.20 -22.39 -12.89
CA MET A 336 -0.76 -22.19 -12.84
C MET A 336 -0.05 -22.94 -13.97
N TYR A 337 0.97 -22.31 -14.55
CA TYR A 337 1.77 -22.86 -15.64
C TYR A 337 3.26 -22.77 -15.31
N LEU A 338 3.98 -23.87 -15.45
CA LEU A 338 5.43 -23.91 -15.23
C LEU A 338 6.18 -23.44 -16.47
N PHE A 339 7.19 -22.60 -16.27
CA PHE A 339 8.17 -22.32 -17.30
C PHE A 339 9.02 -23.59 -17.53
N PRO A 340 9.21 -24.06 -18.78
CA PRO A 340 9.74 -25.40 -19.04
C PRO A 340 11.09 -25.72 -18.39
N HIS A 341 12.06 -24.81 -18.54
CA HIS A 341 13.38 -24.93 -17.97
C HIS A 341 13.84 -23.58 -17.44
N PHE A 342 14.26 -23.50 -16.17
CA PHE A 342 14.73 -22.26 -15.56
C PHE A 342 15.83 -21.57 -16.39
N SER A 343 16.78 -22.34 -16.92
CA SER A 343 17.88 -21.83 -17.77
C SER A 343 17.42 -21.16 -19.07
N ASP A 344 16.20 -21.43 -19.54
CA ASP A 344 15.70 -20.80 -20.76
C ASP A 344 15.41 -19.30 -20.56
N MET A 345 15.36 -18.81 -19.32
CA MET A 345 15.18 -17.38 -19.05
C MET A 345 16.32 -16.53 -19.62
N TYR A 346 17.53 -17.10 -19.71
CA TYR A 346 18.71 -16.45 -20.28
C TYR A 346 18.65 -16.35 -21.81
N SER A 347 17.79 -17.12 -22.46
CA SER A 347 17.60 -17.07 -23.90
C SER A 347 16.69 -15.91 -24.28
N PRO A 348 17.13 -14.97 -25.14
CA PRO A 348 16.34 -13.80 -25.52
C PRO A 348 14.94 -14.17 -26.04
N GLY A 349 13.91 -13.52 -25.49
CA GLY A 349 12.53 -13.66 -25.93
C GLY A 349 11.77 -14.87 -25.36
N LYS A 350 12.42 -15.83 -24.69
CA LYS A 350 11.73 -17.02 -24.14
C LYS A 350 10.70 -16.67 -23.07
N LEU A 351 11.03 -15.78 -22.13
CA LEU A 351 10.07 -15.32 -21.13
C LEU A 351 8.92 -14.51 -21.76
N LYS A 352 9.21 -13.73 -22.80
CA LYS A 352 8.18 -13.00 -23.56
C LYS A 352 7.23 -13.95 -24.28
N GLN A 353 7.78 -14.98 -24.92
CA GLN A 353 6.98 -16.03 -25.55
C GLN A 353 6.10 -16.74 -24.52
N PHE A 354 6.60 -16.99 -23.31
CA PHE A 354 5.81 -17.62 -22.25
C PHE A 354 4.57 -16.79 -21.86
N LEU A 355 4.69 -15.46 -21.80
CA LEU A 355 3.54 -14.56 -21.62
C LEU A 355 2.60 -14.55 -22.83
N GLN A 356 3.14 -14.54 -24.06
CA GLN A 356 2.33 -14.61 -25.27
C GLN A 356 1.55 -15.94 -25.37
N ASP A 357 2.15 -17.04 -24.93
CA ASP A 357 1.51 -18.35 -24.86
C ASP A 357 0.39 -18.39 -23.81
N LEU A 358 0.52 -17.61 -22.72
CA LEU A 358 -0.57 -17.39 -21.77
C LEU A 358 -1.72 -16.64 -22.46
N TYR A 359 -1.44 -15.50 -23.08
CA TYR A 359 -2.48 -14.63 -23.67
C TYR A 359 -3.24 -15.30 -24.82
N SER A 360 -2.54 -16.09 -25.63
CA SER A 360 -3.13 -16.84 -26.73
C SER A 360 -3.92 -18.09 -26.28
N GLY A 361 -3.87 -18.44 -24.98
CA GLY A 361 -4.44 -19.67 -24.44
C GLY A 361 -3.66 -20.93 -24.83
N LYS A 362 -2.50 -20.80 -25.47
CA LYS A 362 -1.63 -21.92 -25.87
C LYS A 362 -1.19 -22.75 -24.66
N LEU A 363 -0.79 -22.13 -23.55
CA LEU A 363 -0.40 -22.88 -22.34
C LEU A 363 -1.52 -23.80 -21.84
N HIS A 364 -2.77 -23.34 -21.90
CA HIS A 364 -3.93 -24.13 -21.50
C HIS A 364 -4.17 -25.30 -22.46
N ARG A 365 -4.07 -25.04 -23.77
CA ARG A 365 -4.22 -26.06 -24.82
C ARG A 365 -3.12 -27.13 -24.71
N GLU A 366 -1.86 -26.73 -24.60
CA GLU A 366 -0.73 -27.67 -24.53
C GLU A 366 -0.75 -28.54 -23.28
N PHE A 367 -1.32 -28.05 -22.18
CA PHE A 367 -1.54 -28.88 -21.00
C PHE A 367 -2.47 -30.07 -21.29
N HIS A 368 -3.54 -29.85 -22.04
CA HIS A 368 -4.54 -30.88 -22.36
C HIS A 368 -4.10 -31.82 -23.49
N TYR A 369 -3.44 -31.28 -24.50
CA TYR A 369 -3.19 -31.97 -25.78
C TYR A 369 -1.71 -32.25 -26.06
N GLY A 370 -0.79 -31.79 -25.20
CA GLY A 370 0.65 -31.82 -25.46
C GLY A 370 1.10 -30.67 -26.37
N PRO A 371 2.40 -30.59 -26.69
CA PRO A 371 2.95 -29.51 -27.51
C PRO A 371 2.24 -29.40 -28.86
N ASP A 372 1.99 -28.19 -29.33
CA ASP A 372 1.39 -28.00 -30.65
C ASP A 372 2.26 -28.68 -31.73
N PRO A 373 1.67 -29.45 -32.65
CA PRO A 373 2.43 -30.10 -33.71
C PRO A 373 3.11 -29.04 -34.58
N SER A 374 4.41 -29.20 -34.81
CA SER A 374 5.24 -28.29 -35.59
C SER A 374 4.91 -28.39 -37.09
N ASN A 375 3.83 -27.73 -37.54
CA ASN A 375 3.29 -27.70 -38.91
C ASN A 375 3.02 -29.10 -39.56
N ASP A 376 1.79 -29.27 -40.06
CA ASP A 376 1.31 -30.40 -40.90
C ASP A 376 0.94 -31.73 -40.22
N ILE A 377 0.46 -31.73 -38.97
CA ILE A 377 -0.30 -32.86 -38.43
C ILE A 377 -1.51 -32.32 -37.65
N GLU A 378 -2.72 -32.59 -38.12
CA GLU A 378 -3.94 -32.29 -37.36
C GLU A 378 -3.90 -33.00 -36.00
N PRO A 379 -4.27 -32.33 -34.90
CA PRO A 379 -4.27 -32.96 -33.58
C PRO A 379 -5.27 -34.11 -33.53
N ASP A 380 -4.82 -35.28 -33.06
CA ASP A 380 -5.68 -36.46 -32.82
C ASP A 380 -6.74 -36.10 -31.76
N PRO A 381 -8.06 -36.13 -32.07
CA PRO A 381 -9.12 -35.77 -31.13
C PRO A 381 -9.24 -36.70 -29.91
N HIS A 382 -8.49 -37.82 -29.88
CA HIS A 382 -8.67 -38.89 -28.90
C HIS A 382 -7.61 -38.97 -27.79
N THR A 383 -6.63 -38.07 -27.74
CA THR A 383 -5.52 -38.11 -26.75
C THR A 383 -5.66 -37.15 -25.56
N GLY A 384 -6.79 -36.46 -25.42
CA GLY A 384 -7.02 -35.52 -24.32
C GLY A 384 -7.05 -36.21 -22.95
N LYS A 385 -6.06 -35.95 -22.08
CA LYS A 385 -6.18 -36.26 -20.66
C LYS A 385 -7.28 -35.36 -20.08
N GLY A 386 -8.34 -35.96 -19.52
CA GLY A 386 -9.46 -35.25 -18.89
C GLY A 386 -9.14 -34.50 -17.59
N THR A 387 -7.89 -34.07 -17.39
CA THR A 387 -7.41 -33.36 -16.21
C THR A 387 -7.15 -31.90 -16.56
N SER A 388 -7.67 -30.96 -15.78
CA SER A 388 -7.40 -29.52 -15.90
C SER A 388 -5.98 -29.17 -15.43
N PRO A 389 -5.38 -28.07 -15.93
CA PRO A 389 -4.14 -27.55 -15.35
C PRO A 389 -4.29 -27.27 -13.85
N PRO A 390 -3.19 -27.30 -13.06
CA PRO A 390 -3.23 -26.99 -11.64
C PRO A 390 -3.96 -25.68 -11.38
N GLU A 391 -4.91 -25.68 -10.45
CA GLU A 391 -5.66 -24.48 -10.09
C GLU A 391 -4.75 -23.42 -9.45
N SER A 392 -5.11 -22.15 -9.62
CA SER A 392 -4.42 -21.03 -9.00
C SER A 392 -4.38 -21.15 -7.48
N LYS A 393 -3.19 -20.92 -6.89
CA LYS A 393 -3.01 -20.83 -5.44
C LYS A 393 -2.89 -19.43 -4.92
N PHE A 394 -2.42 -18.49 -5.75
CA PHE A 394 -2.38 -17.10 -5.34
C PHE A 394 -3.77 -16.46 -5.30
N LYS A 395 -4.76 -17.01 -6.02
CA LYS A 395 -6.17 -16.61 -5.88
C LYS A 395 -6.71 -16.77 -4.45
N GLU A 396 -6.27 -17.80 -3.73
CA GLU A 396 -6.67 -18.04 -2.34
C GLU A 396 -6.11 -16.99 -1.36
N LEU A 397 -5.05 -16.28 -1.78
CA LEU A 397 -4.43 -15.20 -1.01
C LEU A 397 -5.07 -13.83 -1.29
N GLY A 398 -6.00 -13.75 -2.26
CA GLY A 398 -6.80 -12.56 -2.50
C GLY A 398 -7.87 -12.32 -1.43
N PRO A 399 -8.66 -11.24 -1.57
CA PRO A 399 -9.71 -10.89 -0.62
C PRO A 399 -10.70 -12.03 -0.42
N SER A 400 -10.73 -12.58 0.80
CA SER A 400 -11.57 -13.74 1.10
C SER A 400 -13.01 -13.36 1.40
N LYS A 401 -13.97 -14.07 0.79
CA LYS A 401 -15.42 -13.98 1.11
C LYS A 401 -15.74 -14.36 2.56
N HIS A 402 -14.81 -14.99 3.28
CA HIS A 402 -14.94 -15.31 4.70
C HIS A 402 -14.58 -14.14 5.63
N ARG A 403 -14.08 -13.04 5.07
CA ARG A 403 -13.63 -11.85 5.82
C ARG A 403 -14.21 -10.54 5.27
N TYR A 404 -14.60 -10.53 4.01
CA TYR A 404 -15.13 -9.38 3.31
C TYR A 404 -16.42 -9.75 2.58
N THR A 405 -17.28 -8.76 2.42
CA THR A 405 -18.22 -8.72 1.32
C THR A 405 -17.49 -8.14 0.12
N LEU A 406 -17.38 -8.89 -0.97
CA LEU A 406 -16.75 -8.42 -2.21
C LEU A 406 -17.82 -7.79 -3.10
N LEU A 407 -17.52 -6.66 -3.72
CA LEU A 407 -18.43 -5.98 -4.65
C LEU A 407 -18.14 -6.44 -6.07
N GLU A 408 -19.19 -6.69 -6.84
CA GLU A 408 -19.03 -6.94 -8.27
C GLU A 408 -18.86 -5.59 -9.00
N LYS A 409 -18.16 -5.59 -10.15
CA LYS A 409 -17.90 -4.35 -10.92
C LYS A 409 -19.18 -3.62 -11.35
N ASP A 410 -20.31 -4.31 -11.38
CA ASP A 410 -21.63 -3.77 -11.75
C ASP A 410 -22.39 -3.19 -10.54
N GLU A 411 -21.85 -3.30 -9.32
CA GLU A 411 -22.42 -2.77 -8.06
C GLU A 411 -21.73 -1.46 -7.59
N LEU A 412 -20.85 -0.87 -8.41
CA LEU A 412 -20.03 0.31 -8.08
C LEU A 412 -20.47 1.58 -8.81
#